data_AF-A0A8S4QBI4-F1
#
_entry.id   AF-A0A8S4QBI4-F1
#
_cell.length_a   1.000
_cell.length_b   1.000
_cell.length_c   1.000
_cell.angle_alpha   90.00
_cell.angle_beta   90.00
_cell.angle_gamma   90.00
#
_symmetry.space_group_name_H-M   'P 1'
#
loop_
_entity.id
_entity.type
_entity.pdbx_description
1 polymer ?
#
loop_
_entity_poly.entity_id
_entity_poly.type
_entity_poly.pdbx_seq_one_letter_code
_entity_poly.pdbx_strand_id
1 'polypeptide(L)'
;PPECIDHGITMVKETLKCNVKALPPPDTFFWHIQPTDEDVQHLTTGSAILPLTQITGTLSRSLDTSCEAGNGIASQEKPCRRTFSFELLRPPQPQQCDLAYEYEEFQMRCIPVENATYYEVSVWRMSTSNASLMLERRGSMGYGMSQALAQGEGVPWLVRGPLGNLRAEDEVGASACNRYGCSGSLLLRPTDILLNSAAVPWWK
;
A
#
# COMPACT_ATOMS: atom_id res chain seq x y z
N PRO A 1 -38.43 5.62 -10.92
CA PRO A 1 -37.62 4.85 -9.94
C PRO A 1 -36.24 5.50 -9.84
N PRO A 2 -35.45 5.26 -8.79
CA PRO A 2 -34.06 5.71 -8.76
C PRO A 2 -33.25 5.07 -9.90
N GLU A 3 -32.40 5.86 -10.57
CA GLU A 3 -31.61 5.41 -11.73
C GLU A 3 -30.15 5.89 -11.65
N CYS A 4 -29.21 5.04 -12.06
CA CYS A 4 -27.79 5.37 -12.10
C CYS A 4 -27.49 6.54 -13.04
N ILE A 5 -26.62 7.44 -12.59
CA ILE A 5 -26.04 8.51 -13.40
C ILE A 5 -24.51 8.50 -13.25
N ASP A 6 -23.78 9.23 -14.10
CA ASP A 6 -22.35 9.55 -13.94
C ASP A 6 -21.46 8.42 -13.41
N HIS A 7 -21.12 7.48 -14.30
CA HIS A 7 -20.34 6.26 -14.02
C HIS A 7 -20.93 5.31 -12.95
N GLY A 8 -22.13 5.60 -12.42
CA GLY A 8 -22.87 4.79 -11.46
C GLY A 8 -22.28 4.86 -10.05
N ILE A 9 -21.03 4.47 -9.88
CA ILE A 9 -20.29 4.55 -8.62
C ILE A 9 -18.94 5.19 -8.87
N THR A 10 -18.55 6.11 -8.01
CA THR A 10 -17.25 6.78 -8.06
C THR A 10 -16.51 6.64 -6.74
N MET A 11 -15.19 6.52 -6.79
CA MET A 11 -14.32 6.52 -5.62
C MET A 11 -13.57 7.85 -5.55
N VAL A 12 -13.69 8.55 -4.42
CA VAL A 12 -12.98 9.81 -4.15
C VAL A 12 -12.23 9.64 -2.84
N LYS A 13 -10.90 9.58 -2.91
CA LYS A 13 -10.04 9.18 -1.78
C LYS A 13 -10.51 7.83 -1.23
N GLU A 14 -10.73 7.71 0.08
CA GLU A 14 -11.19 6.50 0.75
C GLU A 14 -12.71 6.43 0.90
N THR A 15 -13.46 6.95 -0.08
CA THR A 15 -14.93 7.02 0.01
C THR A 15 -15.58 6.69 -1.33
N LEU A 16 -16.54 5.78 -1.28
CA LEU A 16 -17.39 5.41 -2.41
C LEU A 16 -18.64 6.28 -2.42
N LYS A 17 -19.06 6.70 -3.61
CA LYS A 17 -20.27 7.49 -3.82
C LYS A 17 -21.13 6.82 -4.89
N CYS A 18 -22.38 6.55 -4.54
CA CYS A 18 -23.42 6.04 -5.43
C CYS A 18 -24.09 7.23 -6.13
N ASN A 19 -23.94 7.33 -7.44
CA ASN A 19 -24.49 8.43 -8.23
C ASN A 19 -25.84 7.99 -8.81
N VAL A 20 -26.92 8.39 -8.14
CA VAL A 20 -28.29 8.02 -8.51
C VAL A 20 -29.17 9.26 -8.55
N LYS A 21 -30.09 9.32 -9.51
CA LYS A 21 -31.11 10.37 -9.63
C LYS A 21 -32.50 9.78 -9.39
N ALA A 22 -33.29 10.43 -8.55
CA ALA A 22 -34.68 10.07 -8.29
C ALA A 22 -35.49 11.27 -7.82
N LEU A 23 -36.82 11.19 -7.98
CA LEU A 23 -37.81 12.10 -7.41
C LEU A 23 -38.91 11.26 -6.74
N PRO A 24 -39.12 11.37 -5.41
CA PRO A 24 -38.29 12.08 -4.43
C PRO A 24 -36.85 11.54 -4.37
N PRO A 25 -35.89 12.32 -3.82
CA PRO A 25 -34.51 11.87 -3.66
C PRO A 25 -34.44 10.56 -2.86
N PRO A 26 -33.47 9.68 -3.16
CA PRO A 26 -33.32 8.45 -2.39
C PRO A 26 -32.86 8.75 -0.96
N ASP A 27 -33.42 8.01 -0.01
CA ASP A 27 -33.12 8.08 1.42
C ASP A 27 -32.47 6.80 1.96
N THR A 28 -32.48 5.73 1.17
CA THR A 28 -31.97 4.41 1.56
C THR A 28 -31.08 3.87 0.45
N PHE A 29 -29.89 3.38 0.80
CA PHE A 29 -28.92 2.81 -0.13
C PHE A 29 -28.45 1.45 0.35
N PHE A 30 -28.56 0.45 -0.52
CA PHE A 30 -28.11 -0.93 -0.31
C PHE A 30 -26.82 -1.15 -1.09
N TRP A 31 -25.75 -1.47 -0.37
CA TRP A 31 -24.43 -1.72 -0.92
C TRP A 31 -24.10 -3.20 -0.87
N HIS A 32 -23.62 -3.72 -1.99
CA HIS A 32 -23.04 -5.05 -2.07
C HIS A 32 -21.56 -4.89 -2.41
N ILE A 33 -20.69 -5.22 -1.47
CA ILE A 33 -19.26 -4.98 -1.56
C ILE A 33 -18.55 -6.32 -1.50
N GLN A 34 -17.69 -6.59 -2.48
CA GLN A 34 -16.92 -7.82 -2.53
C GLN A 34 -15.43 -7.50 -2.76
N PRO A 35 -14.61 -7.53 -1.70
CA PRO A 35 -13.16 -7.56 -1.84
C PRO A 35 -12.72 -8.82 -2.60
N THR A 36 -11.56 -8.75 -3.28
CA THR A 36 -11.03 -9.90 -4.01
C THR A 36 -10.87 -11.12 -3.11
N ASP A 37 -11.33 -12.29 -3.56
CA ASP A 37 -11.23 -13.58 -2.86
C ASP A 37 -11.97 -13.63 -1.50
N GLU A 38 -12.87 -12.68 -1.23
CA GLU A 38 -13.67 -12.61 -0.01
C GLU A 38 -15.19 -12.67 -0.28
N ASP A 39 -15.95 -12.92 0.78
CA ASP A 39 -17.41 -12.99 0.74
C ASP A 39 -18.04 -11.60 0.54
N VAL A 40 -19.24 -11.60 -0.07
CA VAL A 40 -20.01 -10.37 -0.29
C VAL A 40 -20.52 -9.82 1.05
N GLN A 41 -20.24 -8.55 1.27
CA GLN A 41 -20.74 -7.75 2.39
C GLN A 41 -21.97 -6.96 1.94
N HIS A 42 -23.00 -6.99 2.78
CA HIS A 42 -24.25 -6.26 2.55
C HIS A 42 -24.37 -5.13 3.58
N LEU A 43 -24.33 -3.88 3.13
CA LEU A 43 -24.41 -2.69 3.98
C LEU A 43 -25.62 -1.85 3.59
N THR A 44 -26.37 -1.37 4.58
CA THR A 44 -27.47 -0.42 4.35
C THR A 44 -27.13 0.92 4.97
N THR A 45 -27.28 1.98 4.20
CA THR A 45 -26.92 3.35 4.62
C THR A 45 -28.02 4.32 4.28
N GLY A 46 -28.16 5.38 5.08
CA GLY A 46 -29.09 6.50 4.82
C GLY A 46 -28.50 7.58 3.91
N SER A 47 -27.36 7.32 3.28
CA SER A 47 -26.66 8.30 2.43
C SER A 47 -26.03 7.62 1.23
N ALA A 48 -25.85 8.36 0.14
CA ALA A 48 -25.19 7.86 -1.07
C ALA A 48 -23.67 7.63 -0.91
N ILE A 49 -23.13 7.78 0.30
CA ILE A 49 -21.71 7.81 0.60
C ILE A 49 -21.36 6.65 1.53
N LEU A 50 -20.34 5.87 1.16
CA LEU A 50 -19.83 4.75 1.93
C LEU A 50 -18.29 4.87 2.12
N PRO A 51 -17.80 5.17 3.34
CA PRO A 51 -16.38 5.17 3.64
C PRO A 51 -15.76 3.77 3.57
N LEU A 52 -14.53 3.64 3.03
CA LEU A 52 -13.80 2.35 2.97
C LEU A 52 -13.44 1.79 4.35
N THR A 53 -13.53 2.60 5.41
CA THR A 53 -13.33 2.16 6.80
C THR A 53 -14.46 1.28 7.33
N GLN A 54 -15.65 1.31 6.69
CA GLN A 54 -16.78 0.47 7.07
C GLN A 54 -16.77 -0.91 6.37
N ILE A 55 -15.91 -1.08 5.37
CA ILE A 55 -15.75 -2.33 4.63
C ILE A 55 -14.77 -3.20 5.42
N THR A 56 -15.19 -4.41 5.76
CA THR A 56 -14.32 -5.38 6.44
C THR A 56 -13.44 -6.10 5.42
N GLY A 57 -12.36 -6.71 5.88
CA GLY A 57 -11.47 -7.49 5.02
C GLY A 57 -10.36 -6.69 4.33
N THR A 58 -9.71 -7.34 3.37
CA THR A 58 -8.44 -6.88 2.80
C THR A 58 -8.67 -6.04 1.56
N LEU A 59 -8.31 -4.76 1.62
CA LEU A 59 -8.47 -3.81 0.51
C LEU A 59 -7.19 -3.65 -0.33
N SER A 60 -6.49 -4.74 -0.65
CA SER A 60 -5.15 -4.66 -1.28
C SER A 60 -5.16 -4.75 -2.81
N ARG A 61 -6.25 -5.26 -3.41
CA ARG A 61 -6.36 -5.53 -4.86
C ARG A 61 -7.53 -4.76 -5.47
N SER A 62 -8.63 -5.45 -5.76
CA SER A 62 -9.83 -4.89 -6.35
C SER A 62 -11.02 -4.99 -5.41
N LEU A 63 -12.01 -4.15 -5.67
CA LEU A 63 -13.28 -4.13 -4.98
C LEU A 63 -14.39 -4.16 -6.02
N ASP A 64 -15.15 -5.25 -6.08
CA ASP A 64 -16.40 -5.23 -6.81
C ASP A 64 -17.48 -4.59 -5.93
N THR A 65 -18.22 -3.64 -6.48
CA THR A 65 -19.17 -2.84 -5.72
C THR A 65 -20.42 -2.65 -6.54
N SER A 66 -21.56 -2.92 -5.91
CA SER A 66 -22.85 -2.48 -6.41
C SER A 66 -23.61 -1.65 -5.39
N CYS A 67 -24.40 -0.69 -5.87
CA CYS A 67 -25.31 0.08 -5.04
C CYS A 67 -26.70 0.15 -5.68
N GLU A 68 -27.71 0.06 -4.82
CA GLU A 68 -29.12 0.24 -5.15
C GLU A 68 -29.68 1.33 -4.25
N ALA A 69 -30.55 2.17 -4.79
CA ALA A 69 -31.18 3.22 -4.03
C ALA A 69 -32.71 3.00 -3.95
N GLY A 70 -33.30 3.40 -2.82
CA GLY A 70 -34.73 3.45 -2.59
C GLY A 70 -35.13 4.84 -2.09
N ASN A 71 -36.36 5.25 -2.40
CA ASN A 71 -36.91 6.55 -1.98
C ASN A 71 -38.28 6.41 -1.29
N GLY A 72 -38.53 5.26 -0.66
CA GLY A 72 -39.80 4.93 -0.01
C GLY A 72 -41.01 4.69 -0.93
N ILE A 73 -40.92 5.06 -2.22
CA ILE A 73 -41.98 4.89 -3.22
C ILE A 73 -41.62 3.79 -4.22
N ALA A 74 -40.38 3.80 -4.70
CA ALA A 74 -39.89 2.82 -5.67
C ALA A 74 -38.45 2.41 -5.31
N SER A 75 -38.14 1.14 -5.55
CA SER A 75 -36.77 0.65 -5.58
C SER A 75 -36.18 0.77 -6.99
N GLN A 76 -34.87 0.89 -7.05
CA GLN A 76 -34.13 0.86 -8.30
C GLN A 76 -34.18 -0.54 -8.93
N GLU A 77 -34.51 -0.63 -10.22
CA GLU A 77 -34.60 -1.92 -10.92
C GLU A 77 -33.22 -2.49 -11.30
N LYS A 78 -32.28 -1.61 -11.67
CA LYS A 78 -30.94 -1.99 -12.10
C LYS A 78 -29.88 -1.38 -11.19
N PRO A 79 -29.13 -2.17 -10.40
CA PRO A 79 -28.08 -1.65 -9.54
C PRO A 79 -26.98 -0.95 -10.35
N CYS A 80 -26.39 0.09 -9.76
CA CYS A 80 -25.12 0.61 -10.27
C CYS A 80 -24.04 -0.38 -9.90
N ARG A 81 -23.09 -0.64 -10.81
CA ARG A 81 -22.00 -1.59 -10.59
C ARG A 81 -20.68 -1.01 -11.07
N ARG A 82 -19.63 -1.21 -10.29
CA ARG A 82 -18.28 -0.78 -10.63
C ARG A 82 -17.26 -1.63 -9.89
N THR A 83 -16.19 -1.99 -10.59
CA THR A 83 -15.00 -2.57 -9.97
C THR A 83 -13.93 -1.50 -9.82
N PHE A 84 -13.39 -1.36 -8.62
CA PHE A 84 -12.30 -0.42 -8.32
C PHE A 84 -10.98 -1.16 -8.11
N SER A 85 -9.88 -0.49 -8.45
CA SER A 85 -8.52 -0.87 -8.04
C SER A 85 -8.04 0.11 -6.97
N PHE A 86 -7.35 -0.39 -5.96
CA PHE A 86 -6.78 0.44 -4.89
C PHE A 86 -5.38 0.96 -5.18
N GLU A 87 -4.84 0.74 -6.39
CA GLU A 87 -3.51 1.21 -6.78
C GLU A 87 -3.29 2.71 -6.55
N LEU A 88 -4.31 3.53 -6.80
CA LEU A 88 -4.24 4.99 -6.58
C LEU A 88 -4.27 5.40 -5.11
N LEU A 89 -4.61 4.49 -4.20
CA LEU A 89 -4.60 4.72 -2.75
C LEU A 89 -3.32 4.19 -2.08
N ARG A 90 -2.47 3.47 -2.83
CA ARG A 90 -1.17 3.01 -2.32
C ARG A 90 -0.22 4.21 -2.17
N PRO A 91 0.76 4.13 -1.26
CA PRO A 91 1.76 5.18 -1.13
C PRO A 91 2.58 5.28 -2.43
N PRO A 92 3.12 6.47 -2.77
CA PRO A 92 4.05 6.58 -3.87
C PRO A 92 5.35 5.81 -3.58
N GLN A 93 6.07 5.42 -4.64
CA GLN A 93 7.36 4.76 -4.51
C GLN A 93 8.36 5.69 -3.80
N PRO A 94 9.13 5.19 -2.80
CA PRO A 94 10.21 5.94 -2.19
C PRO A 94 11.19 6.49 -3.24
N GLN A 95 11.55 7.77 -3.15
CA GLN A 95 12.47 8.42 -4.11
C GLN A 95 13.84 8.73 -3.50
N GLN A 96 13.92 8.86 -2.18
CA GLN A 96 15.11 9.29 -1.47
C GLN A 96 15.48 8.22 -0.43
N CYS A 97 16.22 7.22 -0.90
CA CYS A 97 16.80 6.20 -0.05
C CYS A 97 18.31 6.07 -0.31
N ASP A 98 19.03 5.63 0.70
CA ASP A 98 20.43 5.28 0.59
C ASP A 98 20.76 4.02 1.42
N LEU A 99 21.96 3.50 1.18
CA LEU A 99 22.49 2.34 1.89
C LEU A 99 23.58 2.80 2.83
N ALA A 100 23.56 2.27 4.04
CA ALA A 100 24.57 2.49 5.05
C ALA A 100 24.99 1.17 5.69
N TYR A 101 26.22 1.12 6.21
CA TYR A 101 26.69 0.03 7.05
C TYR A 101 26.77 0.56 8.48
N GLU A 102 25.83 0.14 9.31
CA GLU A 102 25.62 0.62 10.66
C GLU A 102 25.32 -0.57 11.56
N TYR A 103 25.78 -0.55 12.81
CA TYR A 103 25.51 -1.62 13.78
C TYR A 103 25.93 -3.02 13.28
N GLU A 104 27.05 -3.10 12.56
CA GLU A 104 27.60 -4.34 11.98
C GLU A 104 26.71 -5.01 10.90
N GLU A 105 25.74 -4.29 10.33
CA GLU A 105 24.93 -4.76 9.21
C GLU A 105 24.59 -3.67 8.19
N PHE A 106 24.17 -4.06 6.98
CA PHE A 106 23.65 -3.09 6.01
C PHE A 106 22.23 -2.66 6.38
N GLN A 107 21.99 -1.36 6.26
CA GLN A 107 20.71 -0.71 6.50
C GLN A 107 20.26 0.01 5.23
N MET A 108 18.97 -0.15 4.89
CA MET A 108 18.29 0.75 3.98
C MET A 108 17.76 1.92 4.79
N ARG A 109 18.02 3.16 4.36
CA ARG A 109 17.46 4.35 5.00
C ARG A 109 16.68 5.13 3.95
N CYS A 110 15.45 5.51 4.28
CA CYS A 110 14.60 6.28 3.36
C CYS A 110 13.97 7.47 4.08
N ILE A 111 13.71 8.54 3.34
CA ILE A 111 12.81 9.60 3.82
C ILE A 111 11.37 9.08 3.81
N PRO A 112 10.60 9.31 4.89
CA PRO A 112 9.20 8.93 4.94
C PRO A 112 8.40 9.53 3.79
N VAL A 113 7.60 8.68 3.17
CA VAL A 113 6.64 8.98 2.13
C VAL A 113 5.26 9.19 2.75
N GLU A 114 4.50 10.14 2.22
CA GLU A 114 3.11 10.38 2.64
C GLU A 114 2.22 9.13 2.47
N ASN A 115 1.26 8.93 3.37
CA ASN A 115 0.30 7.82 3.38
C ASN A 115 0.92 6.42 3.59
N ALA A 116 2.23 6.32 3.84
CA ALA A 116 2.87 5.07 4.23
C ALA A 116 2.67 4.82 5.73
N THR A 117 2.26 3.60 6.07
CA THR A 117 2.11 3.14 7.47
C THR A 117 3.26 2.24 7.90
N TYR A 118 3.88 1.54 6.96
CA TYR A 118 5.07 0.72 7.14
C TYR A 118 5.82 0.65 5.80
N TYR A 119 7.03 0.09 5.82
CA TYR A 119 7.81 -0.16 4.61
C TYR A 119 8.22 -1.61 4.56
N GLU A 120 8.56 -2.09 3.37
CA GLU A 120 9.19 -3.39 3.17
C GLU A 120 10.58 -3.18 2.58
N VAL A 121 11.56 -3.89 3.14
CA VAL A 121 12.88 -4.07 2.52
C VAL A 121 12.96 -5.43 1.86
N SER A 122 13.68 -5.50 0.76
CA SER A 122 13.95 -6.75 0.06
C SER A 122 15.41 -6.82 -0.39
N VAL A 123 15.96 -8.03 -0.41
CA VAL A 123 17.29 -8.33 -0.96
C VAL A 123 17.08 -9.34 -2.07
N TRP A 124 17.59 -9.03 -3.25
CA TRP A 124 17.48 -9.81 -4.46
C TRP A 124 18.88 -10.18 -4.93
N ARG A 125 19.07 -11.45 -5.26
CA ARG A 125 20.35 -11.99 -5.72
C ARG A 125 20.24 -12.55 -7.11
N MET A 126 21.30 -12.37 -7.90
CA MET A 126 21.40 -13.04 -9.18
C MET A 126 21.54 -14.55 -8.98
N SER A 127 20.63 -15.31 -9.59
CA SER A 127 20.68 -16.77 -9.60
C SER A 127 21.89 -17.26 -10.38
N THR A 128 22.64 -18.18 -9.79
CA THR A 128 23.83 -18.77 -10.41
C THR A 128 23.50 -19.70 -11.57
N SER A 129 22.25 -20.16 -11.70
CA SER A 129 21.83 -21.10 -12.74
C SER A 129 21.19 -20.41 -13.95
N ASN A 130 20.36 -19.38 -13.73
CA ASN A 130 19.45 -18.89 -14.76
C ASN A 130 19.53 -17.37 -15.01
N ALA A 131 20.55 -16.68 -14.49
CA ALA A 131 20.72 -15.23 -14.67
C ALA A 131 19.44 -14.43 -14.37
N SER A 132 18.67 -14.87 -13.37
CA SER A 132 17.44 -14.23 -12.91
C SER A 132 17.62 -13.71 -11.48
N LEU A 133 16.99 -12.58 -11.17
CA LEU A 133 16.96 -12.07 -9.79
C LEU A 133 16.01 -12.92 -8.94
N MET A 134 16.51 -13.45 -7.85
CA MET A 134 15.76 -14.23 -6.86
C MET A 134 15.66 -13.44 -5.55
N LEU A 135 14.44 -13.32 -5.03
CA LEU A 135 14.21 -12.74 -3.71
C LEU A 135 14.86 -13.65 -2.65
N GLU A 136 15.92 -13.19 -2.02
CA GLU A 136 16.57 -13.91 -0.94
C GLU A 136 15.90 -13.59 0.40
N ARG A 137 15.62 -12.31 0.65
CA ARG A 137 15.10 -11.84 1.93
C ARG A 137 14.07 -10.76 1.71
N ARG A 138 13.01 -10.78 2.52
CA ARG A 138 12.08 -9.68 2.70
C ARG A 138 11.92 -9.42 4.20
N GLY A 139 11.94 -8.16 4.59
CA GLY A 139 11.72 -7.69 5.95
C GLY A 139 10.77 -6.51 5.97
N SER A 140 10.15 -6.25 7.12
CA SER A 140 9.38 -5.02 7.34
C SER A 140 10.23 -3.96 8.02
N MET A 141 9.98 -2.70 7.69
CA MET A 141 10.43 -1.53 8.44
C MET A 141 9.17 -0.88 9.03
N GLY A 142 9.11 -0.75 10.35
CA GLY A 142 7.92 -0.28 11.06
C GLY A 142 8.19 0.94 11.94
N TYR A 143 7.15 1.74 12.15
CA TYR A 143 7.15 2.89 13.05
C TYR A 143 6.56 2.48 14.42
N GLY A 144 7.39 2.53 15.47
CA GLY A 144 7.05 2.29 16.89
C GLY A 144 7.11 0.81 17.31
N MET A 145 7.81 0.36 18.35
CA MET A 145 8.42 0.99 19.53
C MET A 145 9.94 0.73 19.53
N SER A 146 10.72 1.74 19.93
CA SER A 146 12.18 1.68 20.15
C SER A 146 13.05 1.25 18.94
N GLN A 147 13.25 2.16 17.96
CA GLN A 147 14.55 2.43 17.27
C GLN A 147 14.43 3.30 15.98
N ALA A 148 13.24 3.77 15.58
CA ALA A 148 13.11 4.72 14.46
C ALA A 148 13.03 6.21 14.88
N LEU A 149 13.06 6.50 16.19
CA LEU A 149 13.30 7.84 16.75
C LEU A 149 14.67 7.83 17.45
N ALA A 150 15.73 7.54 16.71
CA ALA A 150 17.05 8.01 17.11
C ALA A 150 17.09 9.53 16.84
N GLN A 151 16.41 10.30 17.70
CA GLN A 151 16.67 11.72 17.88
C GLN A 151 18.05 11.86 18.55
N GLY A 152 19.09 11.78 17.73
CA GLY A 152 20.28 12.59 17.91
C GLY A 152 20.09 13.87 17.11
N GLU A 153 20.41 15.02 17.72
CA GLU A 153 20.36 16.35 17.11
C GLU A 153 20.87 16.36 15.67
N GLY A 154 20.03 16.78 14.71
CA GLY A 154 20.47 17.15 13.36
C GLY A 154 20.37 16.10 12.23
N VAL A 155 19.83 14.89 12.47
CA VAL A 155 19.64 13.89 11.40
C VAL A 155 18.19 13.89 10.90
N PRO A 156 17.93 13.88 9.56
CA PRO A 156 16.58 13.83 9.02
C PRO A 156 15.82 12.61 9.56
N TRP A 157 14.49 12.71 9.69
CA TRP A 157 13.61 11.63 10.17
C TRP A 157 13.58 10.44 9.22
N LEU A 158 14.65 9.65 9.15
CA LEU A 158 14.78 8.51 8.24
C LEU A 158 14.13 7.26 8.84
N VAL A 159 13.34 6.57 8.03
CA VAL A 159 12.96 5.17 8.32
C VAL A 159 14.11 4.25 7.95
N ARG A 160 14.37 3.24 8.78
CA ARG A 160 15.47 2.30 8.62
C ARG A 160 14.98 0.88 8.56
N GLY A 161 15.62 0.07 7.72
CA GLY A 161 15.33 -1.35 7.57
C GLY A 161 16.60 -2.18 7.46
N PRO A 162 16.77 -3.21 8.31
CA PRO A 162 17.94 -4.06 8.25
C PRO A 162 17.90 -4.93 7.00
N LEU A 163 19.02 -4.95 6.28
CA LEU A 163 19.23 -5.78 5.09
C LEU A 163 20.09 -7.01 5.44
N GLY A 164 20.86 -6.97 6.54
CA GLY A 164 21.86 -7.97 6.88
C GLY A 164 23.14 -7.78 6.08
N ASN A 165 23.80 -8.86 5.68
CA ASN A 165 25.03 -8.79 4.87
C ASN A 165 24.70 -8.76 3.38
N LEU A 166 25.28 -7.78 2.67
CA LEU A 166 25.13 -7.62 1.23
C LEU A 166 26.41 -8.00 0.49
N ARG A 167 26.25 -8.39 -0.77
CA ARG A 167 27.33 -8.65 -1.74
C ARG A 167 27.27 -7.62 -2.87
N ALA A 168 28.35 -7.52 -3.63
CA ALA A 168 28.45 -6.60 -4.77
C ALA A 168 27.31 -6.75 -5.80
N GLU A 169 26.85 -7.98 -6.00
CA GLU A 169 25.81 -8.31 -6.99
C GLU A 169 24.38 -8.29 -6.41
N ASP A 170 24.22 -7.93 -5.14
CA ASP A 170 22.91 -7.90 -4.49
C ASP A 170 22.16 -6.60 -4.87
N GLU A 171 20.89 -6.72 -5.22
CA GLU A 171 19.98 -5.59 -5.37
C GLU A 171 19.07 -5.49 -4.15
N VAL A 172 18.90 -4.29 -3.63
CA VAL A 172 18.10 -4.07 -2.43
C VAL A 172 16.96 -3.11 -2.70
N GLY A 173 15.77 -3.53 -2.30
CA GLY A 173 14.53 -2.81 -2.59
C GLY A 173 13.92 -2.19 -1.35
N ALA A 174 13.38 -0.98 -1.47
CA ALA A 174 12.48 -0.36 -0.49
C ALA A 174 11.11 -0.09 -1.11
N SER A 175 10.04 -0.52 -0.45
CA SER A 175 8.66 -0.22 -0.82
C SER A 175 7.93 0.43 0.34
N ALA A 176 7.10 1.44 0.05
CA ALA A 176 6.23 2.07 1.03
C ALA A 176 4.85 1.41 0.99
N CYS A 177 4.29 1.07 2.16
CA CYS A 177 3.09 0.26 2.23
C CYS A 177 2.03 0.85 3.17
N ASN A 178 0.77 0.63 2.81
CA ASN A 178 -0.38 0.90 3.66
C ASN A 178 -1.40 -0.24 3.56
N ARG A 179 -2.59 -0.04 4.15
CA ARG A 179 -3.67 -1.03 4.11
C ARG A 179 -4.13 -1.43 2.70
N TYR A 180 -3.81 -0.60 1.70
CA TYR A 180 -4.14 -0.82 0.27
C TYR A 180 -3.03 -1.53 -0.51
N GLY A 181 -1.94 -1.87 0.16
CA GLY A 181 -0.78 -2.56 -0.41
C GLY A 181 0.47 -1.68 -0.48
N CYS A 182 1.48 -2.22 -1.15
CA CYS A 182 2.79 -1.59 -1.29
C CYS A 182 2.97 -0.89 -2.64
N SER A 183 3.75 0.19 -2.63
CA SER A 183 4.28 0.83 -3.82
C SER A 183 5.21 -0.10 -4.61
N GLY A 184 5.58 0.31 -5.82
CA GLY A 184 6.77 -0.25 -6.48
C GLY A 184 8.02 -0.13 -5.58
N SER A 185 8.98 -1.04 -5.75
CA SER A 185 10.24 -1.03 -5.00
C SER A 185 11.26 -0.11 -5.66
N LEU A 186 11.84 0.83 -4.89
CA LEU A 186 13.07 1.51 -5.30
C LEU A 186 14.23 0.54 -5.10
N LEU A 187 14.97 0.24 -6.17
CA LEU A 187 16.11 -0.66 -6.13
C LEU A 187 17.42 0.13 -6.06
N LEU A 188 18.29 -0.26 -5.13
CA LEU A 188 19.65 0.25 -4.98
C LEU A 188 20.64 -0.92 -5.04
N ARG A 189 21.89 -0.62 -5.34
CA ARG A 189 23.02 -1.56 -5.24
C ARG A 189 24.05 -1.04 -4.26
N PRO A 190 24.68 -1.91 -3.45
CA PRO A 190 25.76 -1.49 -2.57
C PRO A 190 26.96 -1.03 -3.41
N THR A 191 27.58 0.06 -3.01
CA THR A 191 28.81 0.56 -3.66
C THR A 191 30.03 -0.19 -3.12
N ASP A 192 31.10 -0.26 -3.93
CA ASP A 192 32.36 -0.87 -3.50
C ASP A 192 32.90 -0.23 -2.21
N ILE A 193 32.74 1.09 -2.07
CA ILE A 193 33.15 1.83 -0.87
C ILE A 193 32.41 1.29 0.37
N LEU A 194 31.10 1.09 0.24
CA LEU A 194 30.28 0.61 1.34
C LEU A 194 30.60 -0.86 1.68
N LEU A 195 30.80 -1.70 0.68
CA LEU A 195 31.21 -3.10 0.87
C LEU A 195 32.58 -3.20 1.56
N ASN A 196 33.53 -2.35 1.16
CA ASN A 196 34.84 -2.28 1.80
C ASN A 196 34.76 -1.76 3.25
N SER A 197 33.82 -0.85 3.56
CA SER A 197 33.59 -0.40 4.94
C SER A 197 33.01 -1.50 5.83
N ALA A 198 32.27 -2.45 5.24
CA ALA A 198 31.72 -3.61 5.92
C ALA A 198 32.71 -4.79 6.03
N ALA A 199 33.80 -4.77 5.26
CA ALA A 199 34.80 -5.83 5.30
C ALA A 199 35.56 -5.80 6.64
N VAL A 200 35.62 -6.95 7.31
CA VAL A 200 36.44 -7.11 8.52
C VAL A 200 37.89 -6.76 8.17
N PRO A 201 38.61 -6.00 9.01
CA PRO A 201 39.97 -5.62 8.69
C PRO A 201 40.84 -6.87 8.50
N TRP A 202 41.59 -6.92 7.40
CA TRP A 202 42.44 -8.04 6.96
C TRP A 202 43.58 -8.42 7.93
N TRP A 203 43.72 -7.72 9.06
CA TRP A 203 44.82 -7.82 10.02
C TRP A 203 44.38 -8.37 11.39
N LYS A 204 43.26 -9.09 11.45
CA LYS A 204 42.87 -9.91 12.61
C LYS A 204 43.33 -11.36 12.46
#